data_AF-A0A1C6L4P0-F1
#
_entry.id   AF-A0A1C6L4P0-F1
#
_cell.length_a   1.000
_cell.length_b   1.000
_cell.length_c   1.000
_cell.angle_alpha   90.00
_cell.angle_beta   90.00
_cell.angle_gamma   90.00
#
_symmetry.space_group_name_H-M   'P 1'
#
loop_
_entity.id
_entity.type
_entity.pdbx_description
1 polymer ?
#
loop_
_entity_poly.entity_id
_entity_poly.type
_entity_poly.pdbx_seq_one_letter_code
_entity_poly.pdbx_strand_id
1 'polypeptide(L)'
;MKHLFSLLLAVTMILSTAVISFGESDGSYSFDITAGDDYHITGAVIVENGTERRLTEQECVDLLKNTPSDETVGEIPPIENEGISPRTAFYYKFVPSSKTEALGKTKRVSALYQNAAEIYVTSAMTYERSVTETGGITVNASVSKAVDAAVTASYNVVKKATSSMSSEVTGKFIPSKKYKYSAVGFRPKVATVKGVFQYRQEWQGDDTVLLKYNMTWKYPVSGKNGALDGVYLLLESNTSSGFPALA
;
A
#
# COMPACT_ATOMS: atom_id res chain seq x y z
N MET A 1 -38.23 -47.24 -12.70
CA MET A 1 -37.29 -47.43 -11.57
C MET A 1 -36.41 -46.19 -11.46
N LYS A 2 -36.49 -45.52 -10.30
CA LYS A 2 -35.48 -44.65 -9.66
C LYS A 2 -35.11 -43.36 -10.42
N HIS A 3 -35.74 -42.21 -10.09
CA HIS A 3 -35.30 -41.26 -9.04
C HIS A 3 -33.82 -40.87 -9.13
N LEU A 4 -33.53 -39.59 -9.40
CA LEU A 4 -33.08 -38.67 -8.35
C LEU A 4 -33.05 -37.21 -8.87
N PHE A 5 -33.76 -36.35 -8.16
CA PHE A 5 -33.48 -34.92 -8.05
C PHE A 5 -32.02 -34.70 -7.62
N SER A 6 -31.34 -33.70 -8.19
CA SER A 6 -30.29 -33.00 -7.45
C SER A 6 -30.41 -31.50 -7.68
N LEU A 7 -30.99 -30.89 -6.66
CA LEU A 7 -31.04 -29.48 -6.34
C LEU A 7 -29.60 -29.03 -6.05
N LEU A 8 -29.02 -28.14 -6.85
CA LEU A 8 -27.82 -27.42 -6.43
C LEU A 8 -28.16 -25.94 -6.18
N LEU A 9 -28.33 -25.71 -4.89
CA LEU A 9 -28.45 -24.47 -4.13
C LEU A 9 -27.69 -23.30 -4.76
N ALA A 10 -28.43 -22.32 -5.29
CA ALA A 10 -27.90 -20.99 -5.50
C ALA A 10 -27.73 -20.35 -4.11
N VAL A 11 -26.51 -20.41 -3.57
CA VAL A 11 -26.13 -19.59 -2.43
C VAL A 11 -26.01 -18.16 -2.95
N THR A 12 -27.11 -17.43 -2.94
CA THR A 12 -27.10 -15.97 -2.89
C THR A 12 -26.39 -15.59 -1.59
N MET A 13 -25.08 -15.40 -1.67
CA MET A 13 -24.36 -14.64 -0.66
C MET A 13 -24.96 -13.23 -0.69
N ILE A 14 -25.91 -13.00 0.22
CA ILE A 14 -26.25 -11.66 0.69
C ILE A 14 -25.00 -11.21 1.45
N LEU A 15 -24.00 -10.72 0.72
CA LEU A 15 -22.91 -9.96 1.32
C LEU A 15 -23.56 -8.67 1.78
N SER A 16 -23.77 -8.55 3.09
CA SER A 16 -24.30 -7.35 3.72
C SER A 16 -23.36 -6.19 3.38
N THR A 17 -23.71 -5.41 2.37
CA THR A 17 -23.02 -4.18 1.99
C THR A 17 -23.22 -3.17 3.12
N ALA A 18 -22.27 -3.10 4.05
CA ALA A 18 -22.22 -2.02 5.00
C ALA A 18 -21.86 -0.76 4.23
N VAL A 19 -22.85 0.06 3.89
CA VAL A 19 -22.62 1.41 3.37
C VAL A 19 -22.05 2.24 4.52
N ILE A 20 -20.74 2.44 4.50
CA ILE A 20 -20.01 3.23 5.48
C ILE A 20 -20.32 4.73 5.22
N SER A 21 -21.42 5.24 5.78
CA SER A 21 -21.85 6.66 5.74
C SER A 21 -21.22 7.49 6.86
N PHE A 22 -20.45 8.53 6.54
CA PHE A 22 -19.75 9.37 7.52
C PHE A 22 -20.66 10.50 8.04
N GLY A 23 -21.76 10.21 8.75
CA GLY A 23 -22.74 11.25 9.10
C GLY A 23 -22.93 11.45 10.61
N GLU A 24 -22.72 12.70 11.05
CA GLU A 24 -23.31 13.37 12.23
C GLU A 24 -23.59 12.47 13.45
N SER A 25 -22.64 12.40 14.39
CA SER A 25 -23.01 12.15 15.78
C SER A 25 -23.37 13.49 16.41
N ASP A 26 -24.64 13.65 16.80
CA ASP A 26 -25.05 14.60 17.82
C ASP A 26 -24.07 14.52 19.00
N GLY A 27 -23.30 15.59 19.21
CA GLY A 27 -22.39 15.74 20.36
C GLY A 27 -21.00 15.11 20.21
N SER A 28 -20.00 15.99 20.09
CA SER A 28 -18.58 15.79 20.43
C SER A 28 -17.79 14.61 19.83
N TYR A 29 -17.90 14.33 18.53
CA TYR A 29 -16.83 13.63 17.81
C TYR A 29 -16.10 14.63 16.90
N SER A 30 -15.01 15.23 17.38
CA SER A 30 -14.26 16.24 16.63
C SER A 30 -13.03 15.64 15.93
N PHE A 31 -13.22 14.73 14.98
CA PHE A 31 -12.12 14.30 14.11
C PHE A 31 -11.65 15.52 13.29
N ASP A 32 -10.54 16.14 13.71
CA ASP A 32 -10.00 17.34 13.07
C ASP A 32 -8.51 17.48 13.38
N ILE A 33 -7.68 16.86 12.53
CA ILE A 33 -6.22 16.84 12.70
C ILE A 33 -5.60 17.85 11.76
N THR A 34 -4.88 18.82 12.30
CA THR A 34 -4.04 19.73 11.49
C THR A 34 -2.90 18.95 10.86
N ALA A 35 -2.89 18.83 9.52
CA ALA A 35 -1.87 18.09 8.78
C ALA A 35 -1.05 19.05 7.90
N GLY A 36 0.03 19.60 8.47
CA GLY A 36 0.79 20.71 7.88
C GLY A 36 0.07 22.06 8.07
N ASP A 37 0.51 23.08 7.34
CA ASP A 37 -0.03 24.45 7.48
C ASP A 37 -1.29 24.71 6.63
N ASP A 38 -1.69 23.73 5.81
CA ASP A 38 -2.46 23.98 4.61
C ASP A 38 -3.85 23.30 4.56
N TYR A 39 -4.05 22.23 5.33
CA TYR A 39 -5.33 21.52 5.41
C TYR A 39 -5.47 20.71 6.71
N HIS A 40 -6.71 20.31 6.96
CA HIS A 40 -7.15 19.48 8.07
C HIS A 40 -7.55 18.11 7.55
N ILE A 41 -7.34 17.08 8.37
CA ILE A 41 -7.87 15.74 8.15
C ILE A 41 -9.07 15.56 9.07
N THR A 42 -10.25 15.38 8.49
CA THR A 42 -11.52 15.31 9.23
C THR A 42 -12.22 13.95 9.15
N GLY A 43 -11.57 12.99 8.50
CA GLY A 43 -11.99 11.60 8.47
C GLY A 43 -10.95 10.73 7.79
N ALA A 44 -10.91 9.45 8.15
CA ALA A 44 -9.96 8.52 7.55
C ALA A 44 -10.50 7.08 7.47
N VAL A 45 -10.12 6.39 6.41
CA VAL A 45 -10.37 4.97 6.17
C VAL A 45 -9.04 4.29 5.89
N ILE A 46 -8.71 3.27 6.67
CA ILE A 46 -7.59 2.39 6.38
C ILE A 46 -8.09 1.21 5.53
N VAL A 47 -7.30 0.82 4.54
CA VAL A 47 -7.48 -0.41 3.77
C VAL A 47 -6.24 -1.27 3.98
N GLU A 48 -6.43 -2.41 4.62
CA GLU A 48 -5.38 -3.38 4.92
C GLU A 48 -5.84 -4.79 4.57
N ASN A 49 -5.01 -5.52 3.84
CA ASN A 49 -5.31 -6.87 3.38
C ASN A 49 -6.61 -6.98 2.56
N GLY A 50 -7.04 -5.89 1.94
CA GLY A 50 -8.30 -5.80 1.19
C GLY A 50 -9.54 -5.60 2.05
N THR A 51 -9.37 -5.31 3.35
CA THR A 51 -10.46 -4.97 4.27
C THR A 51 -10.35 -3.51 4.66
N GLU A 52 -11.46 -2.78 4.54
CA GLU A 52 -11.57 -1.40 4.97
C GLU A 52 -12.04 -1.25 6.41
N ARG A 53 -11.55 -0.22 7.08
CA ARG A 53 -11.97 0.15 8.43
C ARG A 53 -11.87 1.65 8.62
N ARG A 54 -12.83 2.23 9.34
CA ARG A 54 -12.72 3.61 9.81
C ARG A 54 -11.67 3.72 10.90
N LEU A 55 -10.87 4.76 10.79
CA LEU A 55 -9.96 5.15 11.86
C LEU A 55 -10.67 6.13 12.78
N THR A 56 -10.40 6.00 14.07
CA THR A 56 -10.59 7.09 15.02
C THR A 56 -9.53 8.17 14.80
N GLU A 57 -9.76 9.36 15.35
CA GLU A 57 -8.77 10.45 15.30
C GLU A 57 -7.42 10.01 15.88
N GLN A 58 -7.42 9.39 17.06
CA GLN A 58 -6.21 8.93 17.73
C GLN A 58 -5.46 7.88 16.89
N GLU A 59 -6.16 6.89 16.32
CA GLU A 59 -5.52 5.92 15.43
C GLU A 59 -4.92 6.59 14.19
N CYS A 60 -5.61 7.59 13.63
CA CYS A 60 -5.09 8.35 12.51
C CYS A 60 -3.83 9.13 12.91
N VAL A 61 -3.85 9.82 14.05
CA VAL A 61 -2.68 10.53 14.60
C VAL A 61 -1.52 9.57 14.80
N ASP A 62 -1.75 8.41 15.42
CA ASP A 62 -0.71 7.42 15.69
C ASP A 62 -0.14 6.85 14.39
N LEU A 63 -0.97 6.55 13.40
CA LEU A 63 -0.52 6.11 12.08
C LEU A 63 0.30 7.17 11.36
N LEU A 64 -0.12 8.44 11.42
CA LEU A 64 0.55 9.55 10.73
C LEU A 64 1.86 9.96 11.42
N LYS A 65 1.94 9.89 12.76
CA LYS A 65 3.15 10.16 13.56
C LYS A 65 4.17 9.02 13.46
N ASN A 66 3.70 7.78 13.47
CA ASN A 66 4.55 6.59 13.32
C ASN A 66 4.87 6.27 11.86
N THR A 67 4.58 7.20 10.93
CA THR A 67 5.09 7.13 9.57
C THR A 67 6.44 7.84 9.55
N PRO A 68 7.56 7.11 9.62
CA PRO A 68 8.86 7.75 9.68
C PRO A 68 9.17 8.46 8.36
N SER A 69 9.87 9.59 8.44
CA SER A 69 10.69 10.07 7.33
C SER A 69 11.82 9.06 7.13
N ASP A 70 11.58 8.06 6.28
CA ASP A 70 12.52 7.03 5.83
C ASP A 70 13.11 6.02 6.85
N GLU A 71 12.71 5.98 8.13
CA GLU A 71 13.26 4.98 9.08
C GLU A 71 12.24 4.17 9.90
N THR A 72 12.02 2.93 9.43
CA THR A 72 11.72 1.70 10.20
C THR A 72 10.34 1.56 10.88
N VAL A 73 9.54 0.59 10.40
CA VAL A 73 8.51 -0.09 11.19
C VAL A 73 8.50 -1.58 10.82
N GLY A 74 8.60 -2.44 11.83
CA GLY A 74 8.43 -3.90 11.78
C GLY A 74 9.43 -4.62 10.89
N GLU A 75 10.58 -5.05 11.42
CA GLU A 75 11.47 -5.95 10.70
C GLU A 75 10.82 -7.33 10.62
N ILE A 76 10.35 -7.68 9.43
CA ILE A 76 9.90 -9.04 9.14
C ILE A 76 11.11 -9.82 8.63
N PRO A 77 11.56 -10.87 9.34
CA PRO A 77 12.64 -11.72 8.85
C PRO A 77 12.19 -12.43 7.56
N PRO A 78 13.10 -12.67 6.61
CA PRO A 78 12.77 -13.43 5.42
C PRO A 78 12.30 -14.84 5.79
N ILE A 79 11.29 -15.35 5.08
CA ILE A 79 10.93 -16.77 5.13
C ILE A 79 12.07 -17.54 4.46
N GLU A 80 12.61 -18.55 5.14
CA GLU A 80 13.65 -19.43 4.58
C GLU A 80 13.09 -20.15 3.35
N ASN A 81 13.71 -19.90 2.20
CA ASN A 81 13.44 -20.63 0.96
C ASN A 81 14.78 -21.14 0.39
N GLU A 82 14.79 -22.42 0.05
CA GLU A 82 15.90 -23.04 -0.65
C GLU A 82 15.99 -22.50 -2.08
N GLY A 83 17.15 -21.97 -2.44
CA GLY A 83 17.38 -21.32 -3.73
C GLY A 83 17.26 -22.28 -4.91
N ILE A 84 16.67 -21.79 -6.00
CA ILE A 84 16.67 -22.48 -7.28
C ILE A 84 18.10 -22.46 -7.86
N SER A 85 18.79 -23.60 -7.87
CA SER A 85 20.09 -23.77 -8.55
C SER A 85 19.91 -23.90 -10.07
N PRO A 86 20.60 -23.10 -10.90
CA PRO A 86 20.83 -23.43 -12.29
C PRO A 86 22.11 -24.26 -12.44
N ARG A 87 21.99 -25.42 -13.10
CA ARG A 87 23.15 -26.20 -13.54
C ARG A 87 24.00 -25.37 -14.52
N THR A 88 25.20 -25.00 -14.07
CA THR A 88 26.35 -24.41 -14.80
C THR A 88 26.17 -22.99 -15.38
N ALA A 89 27.21 -22.16 -15.19
CA ALA A 89 27.37 -20.77 -15.62
C ALA A 89 26.84 -19.69 -14.64
N PHE A 90 27.52 -18.54 -14.66
CA PHE A 90 27.30 -17.40 -13.77
C PHE A 90 25.83 -17.01 -13.59
N TYR A 91 25.45 -16.63 -12.37
CA TYR A 91 24.06 -16.29 -12.06
C TYR A 91 23.94 -15.18 -11.01
N TYR A 92 22.74 -14.60 -10.93
CA TYR A 92 22.39 -13.57 -9.97
C TYR A 92 21.53 -14.14 -8.85
N LYS A 93 21.83 -13.75 -7.61
CA LYS A 93 21.04 -14.09 -6.42
C LYS A 93 20.82 -12.83 -5.61
N PHE A 94 19.60 -12.61 -5.14
CA PHE A 94 19.32 -11.61 -4.12
C PHE A 94 18.97 -12.32 -2.81
N VAL A 95 19.59 -11.88 -1.72
CA VAL A 95 19.30 -12.38 -0.38
C VAL A 95 18.67 -11.24 0.41
N PRO A 96 17.33 -11.23 0.55
CA PRO A 96 16.64 -10.24 1.37
C PRO A 96 17.07 -10.40 2.83
N SER A 97 17.32 -9.29 3.51
CA SER A 97 17.69 -9.27 4.94
C SER A 97 16.56 -8.77 5.82
N SER A 98 15.78 -7.79 5.33
CA SER A 98 14.65 -7.25 6.07
C SER A 98 13.61 -6.62 5.15
N LYS A 99 12.37 -6.59 5.63
CA LYS A 99 11.28 -5.79 5.09
C LYS A 99 10.74 -4.92 6.22
N THR A 100 10.51 -3.64 5.93
CA THR A 100 9.76 -2.71 6.79
C THR A 100 8.61 -2.10 6.00
N GLU A 101 7.53 -1.69 6.64
CA GLU A 101 6.35 -1.12 5.98
C GLU A 101 6.04 0.27 6.53
N ALA A 102 5.76 1.23 5.66
CA ALA A 102 5.40 2.59 6.08
C ALA A 102 4.39 3.21 5.11
N LEU A 103 3.67 4.24 5.57
CA LEU A 103 2.82 5.03 4.69
C LEU A 103 3.66 5.99 3.85
N GLY A 104 3.38 6.06 2.54
CA GLY A 104 3.97 6.99 1.62
C GLY A 104 3.42 8.41 1.77
N LYS A 105 3.81 9.28 0.83
CA LYS A 105 3.28 10.65 0.75
C LYS A 105 1.81 10.63 0.32
N THR A 106 1.03 11.56 0.85
CA THR A 106 -0.36 11.76 0.42
C THR A 106 -0.40 12.27 -1.01
N LYS A 107 -1.22 11.65 -1.85
CA LYS A 107 -1.66 12.17 -3.14
C LYS A 107 -3.16 12.32 -3.13
N ARG A 108 -3.67 13.35 -3.80
CA ARG A 108 -5.11 13.55 -3.91
C ARG A 108 -5.68 12.54 -4.91
N VAL A 109 -6.76 11.86 -4.53
CA VAL A 109 -7.44 10.82 -5.34
C VAL A 109 -8.90 11.19 -5.66
N SER A 110 -9.27 12.46 -5.45
CA SER A 110 -10.52 13.03 -5.93
C SER A 110 -10.36 14.46 -6.46
N ALA A 111 -11.35 14.98 -7.17
CA ALA A 111 -11.40 16.40 -7.48
C ALA A 111 -11.44 17.26 -6.19
N LEU A 112 -11.16 18.56 -6.36
CA LEU A 112 -11.30 19.51 -5.25
C LEU A 112 -12.73 20.02 -5.31
N TYR A 113 -13.48 19.80 -4.25
CA TYR A 113 -14.87 20.21 -4.17
C TYR A 113 -15.00 21.42 -3.26
N GLN A 114 -15.98 22.26 -3.55
CA GLN A 114 -16.37 23.38 -2.70
C GLN A 114 -17.74 23.08 -2.09
N ASN A 115 -17.87 23.17 -0.76
CA ASN A 115 -19.12 22.95 -0.02
C ASN A 115 -19.85 21.64 -0.40
N ALA A 116 -19.09 20.56 -0.64
CA ALA A 116 -19.68 19.27 -1.00
C ALA A 116 -20.46 18.66 0.18
N ALA A 117 -21.58 18.02 -0.13
CA ALA A 117 -22.32 17.22 0.85
C ALA A 117 -21.69 15.83 1.03
N GLU A 118 -21.10 15.28 -0.03
CA GLU A 118 -20.43 13.99 -0.04
C GLU A 118 -19.33 13.97 -1.11
N ILE A 119 -18.31 13.14 -0.88
CA ILE A 119 -17.15 13.00 -1.76
C ILE A 119 -16.79 11.52 -1.89
N TYR A 120 -16.52 11.13 -3.13
CA TYR A 120 -16.05 9.81 -3.50
C TYR A 120 -14.62 9.89 -4.04
N VAL A 121 -13.92 8.76 -4.01
CA VAL A 121 -12.65 8.58 -4.71
C VAL A 121 -12.95 8.50 -6.21
N THR A 122 -12.34 9.39 -7.01
CA THR A 122 -12.60 9.50 -8.46
C THR A 122 -11.38 9.19 -9.32
N SER A 123 -10.25 8.86 -8.69
CA SER A 123 -9.01 8.49 -9.36
C SER A 123 -8.25 7.47 -8.52
N ALA A 124 -7.48 6.60 -9.15
CA ALA A 124 -6.67 5.61 -8.46
C ALA A 124 -5.20 6.04 -8.45
N MET A 125 -4.51 5.76 -7.35
CA MET A 125 -3.06 5.87 -7.28
C MET A 125 -2.44 4.52 -7.63
N THR A 126 -1.56 4.52 -8.62
CA THR A 126 -0.73 3.36 -8.96
C THR A 126 0.64 3.51 -8.32
N TYR A 127 1.12 2.48 -7.62
CA TYR A 127 2.48 2.43 -7.12
C TYR A 127 3.23 1.28 -7.79
N GLU A 128 4.32 1.61 -8.47
CA GLU A 128 5.23 0.65 -9.09
C GLU A 128 6.52 0.58 -8.28
N ARG A 129 7.12 -0.61 -8.22
CA ARG A 129 8.36 -0.83 -7.49
C ARG A 129 9.45 0.14 -7.92
N SER A 130 10.24 0.61 -6.97
CA SER A 130 11.36 1.51 -7.23
C SER A 130 12.62 1.04 -6.50
N VAL A 131 13.77 1.42 -7.05
CA VAL A 131 15.08 1.16 -6.45
C VAL A 131 15.56 2.45 -5.82
N THR A 132 15.90 2.41 -4.53
CA THR A 132 16.40 3.60 -3.81
C THR A 132 17.90 3.54 -3.59
N GLU A 133 18.48 2.34 -3.54
CA GLU A 133 19.92 2.13 -3.42
C GLU A 133 20.35 0.89 -4.20
N THR A 134 21.43 1.01 -4.98
CA THR A 134 21.95 -0.09 -5.81
C THR A 134 23.35 -0.56 -5.40
N GLY A 135 23.99 0.12 -4.46
CA GLY A 135 25.40 -0.13 -4.12
C GLY A 135 26.37 0.15 -5.29
N GLY A 136 25.95 0.91 -6.30
CA GLY A 136 26.78 1.29 -7.45
C GLY A 136 26.63 0.41 -8.70
N ILE A 137 25.78 -0.62 -8.67
CA ILE A 137 25.46 -1.42 -9.88
C ILE A 137 24.38 -0.74 -10.74
N THR A 138 24.50 -0.88 -12.06
CA THR A 138 23.41 -0.56 -12.98
C THR A 138 22.34 -1.66 -12.93
N VAL A 139 21.11 -1.27 -12.61
CA VAL A 139 19.98 -2.20 -12.52
C VAL A 139 19.39 -2.44 -13.90
N ASN A 140 19.71 -3.58 -14.51
CA ASN A 140 19.08 -4.05 -15.74
C ASN A 140 17.91 -5.01 -15.46
N ALA A 141 17.28 -5.53 -16.52
CA ALA A 141 16.14 -6.43 -16.41
C ALA A 141 16.46 -7.75 -15.68
N SER A 142 17.67 -8.30 -15.85
CA SER A 142 18.10 -9.54 -15.19
C SER A 142 18.34 -9.35 -13.70
N VAL A 143 18.99 -8.25 -13.29
CA VAL A 143 19.14 -7.86 -11.88
C VAL A 143 17.75 -7.69 -11.25
N SER A 144 16.89 -6.89 -11.89
CA SER A 144 15.53 -6.67 -11.42
C SER A 144 14.74 -7.97 -11.26
N LYS A 145 14.83 -8.89 -12.23
CA LYS A 145 14.12 -10.17 -12.19
C LYS A 145 14.58 -11.04 -11.02
N ALA A 146 15.89 -11.08 -10.74
CA ALA A 146 16.45 -11.85 -9.64
C ALA A 146 16.03 -11.28 -8.27
N VAL A 147 16.05 -9.94 -8.11
CA VAL A 147 15.56 -9.28 -6.90
C VAL A 147 14.08 -9.52 -6.72
N ASP A 148 13.27 -9.21 -7.73
CA ASP A 148 11.81 -9.36 -7.68
C ASP A 148 11.41 -10.79 -7.30
N ALA A 149 12.05 -11.80 -7.89
CA ALA A 149 11.76 -13.21 -7.60
C ALA A 149 12.06 -13.57 -6.14
N ALA A 150 13.22 -13.15 -5.62
CA ALA A 150 13.60 -13.40 -4.24
C ALA A 150 12.69 -12.65 -3.25
N VAL A 151 12.36 -11.40 -3.54
CA VAL A 151 11.52 -10.56 -2.68
C VAL A 151 10.08 -11.07 -2.65
N THR A 152 9.50 -11.44 -3.79
CA THR A 152 8.17 -12.06 -3.84
C THR A 152 8.16 -13.39 -3.09
N ALA A 153 9.20 -14.22 -3.24
CA ALA A 153 9.29 -15.49 -2.51
C ALA A 153 9.42 -15.31 -0.99
N SER A 154 10.15 -14.30 -0.51
CA SER A 154 10.36 -14.08 0.92
C SER A 154 9.23 -13.33 1.62
N TYR A 155 8.54 -12.41 0.94
CA TYR A 155 7.60 -11.49 1.56
C TYR A 155 6.23 -11.37 0.91
N ASN A 156 5.98 -12.11 -0.18
CA ASN A 156 4.72 -12.10 -0.92
C ASN A 156 4.27 -10.68 -1.38
N VAL A 157 5.23 -9.85 -1.79
CA VAL A 157 4.94 -8.51 -2.34
C VAL A 157 4.86 -8.54 -3.87
N VAL A 158 4.08 -7.60 -4.42
CA VAL A 158 3.88 -7.44 -5.86
C VAL A 158 4.68 -6.26 -6.42
N LYS A 159 4.94 -6.26 -7.73
CA LYS A 159 5.72 -5.18 -8.38
C LYS A 159 4.92 -3.91 -8.61
N LYS A 160 3.60 -4.04 -8.69
CA LYS A 160 2.68 -2.95 -9.03
C LYS A 160 1.35 -3.23 -8.37
N ALA A 161 0.78 -2.23 -7.72
CA ALA A 161 -0.58 -2.26 -7.20
C ALA A 161 -1.27 -0.91 -7.42
N THR A 162 -2.59 -0.94 -7.46
CA THR A 162 -3.42 0.24 -7.73
C THR A 162 -4.45 0.39 -6.61
N SER A 163 -4.65 1.61 -6.13
CA SER A 163 -5.64 1.90 -5.09
C SER A 163 -7.06 1.70 -5.65
N SER A 164 -8.02 1.47 -4.76
CA SER A 164 -9.42 1.29 -5.16
C SER A 164 -10.10 2.63 -5.45
N MET A 165 -11.05 2.63 -6.37
CA MET A 165 -12.06 3.69 -6.54
C MET A 165 -13.45 3.21 -6.13
N SER A 166 -13.60 1.93 -5.74
CA SER A 166 -14.89 1.39 -5.32
C SER A 166 -15.27 1.96 -3.98
N SER A 167 -16.46 2.57 -3.90
CA SER A 167 -17.04 3.06 -2.65
C SER A 167 -17.29 1.95 -1.63
N GLU A 168 -17.33 0.69 -2.06
CA GLU A 168 -17.38 -0.47 -1.16
C GLU A 168 -16.08 -0.62 -0.36
N VAL A 169 -14.95 -0.27 -0.97
CA VAL A 169 -13.61 -0.36 -0.34
C VAL A 169 -13.23 0.97 0.32
N THR A 170 -13.52 2.10 -0.32
CA THR A 170 -13.07 3.40 0.17
C THR A 170 -14.04 4.03 1.15
N GLY A 171 -15.28 3.53 1.21
CA GLY A 171 -16.39 4.21 1.89
C GLY A 171 -16.81 5.50 1.19
N LYS A 172 -17.72 6.23 1.85
CA LYS A 172 -18.26 7.52 1.39
C LYS A 172 -17.90 8.66 2.33
N PHE A 173 -17.06 9.60 1.90
CA PHE A 173 -16.64 10.70 2.77
C PHE A 173 -17.70 11.81 2.81
N ILE A 174 -17.97 12.33 4.00
CA ILE A 174 -18.90 13.45 4.21
C ILE A 174 -18.08 14.56 4.90
N PRO A 175 -17.90 15.72 4.24
CA PRO A 175 -17.24 16.90 4.79
C PRO A 175 -17.80 17.32 6.15
N SER A 176 -16.93 17.81 7.04
CA SER A 176 -17.33 18.32 8.36
C SER A 176 -18.15 19.60 8.30
N LYS A 177 -18.21 20.25 7.12
CA LYS A 177 -18.81 21.57 6.87
C LYS A 177 -18.12 22.73 7.59
N LYS A 178 -17.01 22.49 8.30
CA LYS A 178 -16.20 23.54 8.95
C LYS A 178 -15.35 24.33 7.95
N TYR A 179 -15.07 23.74 6.79
CA TYR A 179 -14.17 24.29 5.78
C TYR A 179 -14.84 24.39 4.43
N LYS A 180 -14.39 25.35 3.62
CA LYS A 180 -14.95 25.64 2.29
C LYS A 180 -14.64 24.58 1.24
N TYR A 181 -13.42 24.04 1.26
CA TYR A 181 -12.93 23.09 0.26
C TYR A 181 -12.63 21.74 0.87
N SER A 182 -12.89 20.69 0.12
CA SER A 182 -12.71 19.31 0.57
C SER A 182 -12.24 18.41 -0.58
N ALA A 183 -11.41 17.42 -0.28
CA ALA A 183 -10.94 16.41 -1.21
C ALA A 183 -10.60 15.11 -0.48
N VAL A 184 -10.39 14.01 -1.21
CA VAL A 184 -9.90 12.75 -0.65
C VAL A 184 -8.43 12.60 -1.04
N GLY A 185 -7.57 12.43 -0.04
CA GLY A 185 -6.19 12.02 -0.18
C GLY A 185 -6.02 10.52 0.02
N PHE A 186 -4.97 9.95 -0.54
CA PHE A 186 -4.56 8.58 -0.31
C PHE A 186 -3.06 8.53 0.04
N ARG A 187 -2.73 7.83 1.12
CA ARG A 187 -1.36 7.50 1.52
C ARG A 187 -1.13 5.99 1.29
N PRO A 188 -0.33 5.60 0.29
CA PRO A 188 -0.11 4.19 0.00
C PRO A 188 0.74 3.54 1.07
N LYS A 189 0.50 2.27 1.41
CA LYS A 189 1.39 1.47 2.24
C LYS A 189 2.49 0.88 1.35
N VAL A 190 3.75 1.12 1.73
CA VAL A 190 4.94 0.78 0.94
C VAL A 190 5.88 -0.07 1.79
N ALA A 191 6.32 -1.19 1.24
CA ALA A 191 7.33 -2.06 1.81
C ALA A 191 8.72 -1.63 1.35
N THR A 192 9.63 -1.33 2.27
CA THR A 192 11.05 -1.15 1.99
C THR A 192 11.78 -2.44 2.30
N VAL A 193 12.43 -3.01 1.29
CA VAL A 193 13.17 -4.26 1.37
C VAL A 193 14.65 -3.98 1.22
N LYS A 194 15.42 -4.39 2.22
CA LYS A 194 16.88 -4.35 2.20
C LYS A 194 17.42 -5.75 1.95
N GLY A 195 18.55 -5.85 1.28
CA GLY A 195 19.23 -7.12 1.09
C GLY A 195 20.53 -6.99 0.30
N VAL A 196 21.14 -8.14 0.05
CA VAL A 196 22.41 -8.21 -0.67
C VAL A 196 22.21 -8.89 -2.01
N PHE A 197 22.46 -8.15 -3.08
CA PHE A 197 22.58 -8.70 -4.42
C PHE A 197 23.96 -9.32 -4.62
N GLN A 198 23.99 -10.50 -5.22
CA GLN A 198 25.18 -11.33 -5.37
C GLN A 198 25.32 -11.78 -6.82
N TYR A 199 26.50 -11.54 -7.40
CA TYR A 199 26.92 -12.19 -8.63
C TYR A 199 27.72 -13.44 -8.25
N ARG A 200 27.30 -14.61 -8.71
CA ARG A 200 27.82 -15.90 -8.27
C ARG A 200 28.28 -16.73 -9.46
N GLN A 201 29.22 -17.63 -9.20
CA GLN A 201 29.69 -18.62 -10.15
C GLN A 201 29.57 -20.00 -9.49
N GLU A 202 28.86 -20.90 -10.16
CA GLU A 202 28.82 -22.32 -9.80
C GLU A 202 29.71 -23.11 -10.77
N TRP A 203 30.73 -23.78 -10.22
CA TRP A 203 31.66 -24.61 -10.99
C TRP A 203 32.04 -25.87 -10.21
N GLN A 204 31.82 -27.04 -10.80
CA GLN A 204 32.12 -28.35 -10.18
C GLN A 204 31.56 -28.53 -8.74
N GLY A 205 30.39 -27.94 -8.47
CA GLY A 205 29.74 -28.02 -7.16
C GLY A 205 30.23 -26.99 -6.14
N ASP A 206 31.21 -26.16 -6.48
CA ASP A 206 31.57 -24.97 -5.69
C ASP A 206 30.76 -23.75 -6.15
N ASP A 207 30.19 -23.02 -5.18
CA ASP A 207 29.33 -21.86 -5.41
C ASP A 207 29.91 -20.62 -4.73
N THR A 208 30.67 -19.86 -5.53
CA THR A 208 31.44 -18.71 -5.07
C THR A 208 30.71 -17.39 -5.36
N VAL A 209 30.69 -16.49 -4.37
CA VAL A 209 30.23 -15.11 -4.56
C VAL A 209 31.38 -14.25 -5.10
N LEU A 210 31.20 -13.71 -6.29
CA LEU A 210 32.18 -12.85 -6.96
C LEU A 210 32.03 -11.38 -6.57
N LEU A 211 30.78 -10.88 -6.50
CA LEU A 211 30.46 -9.50 -6.17
C LEU A 211 29.25 -9.42 -5.25
N LYS A 212 29.24 -8.41 -4.38
CA LYS A 212 28.14 -8.13 -3.45
C LYS A 212 27.76 -6.66 -3.50
N TYR A 213 26.47 -6.38 -3.55
CA TYR A 213 25.93 -5.03 -3.54
C TYR A 213 24.76 -4.96 -2.55
N ASN A 214 24.84 -4.05 -1.59
CA ASN A 214 23.68 -3.74 -0.75
C ASN A 214 22.66 -3.01 -1.61
N MET A 215 21.42 -3.47 -1.59
CA MET A 215 20.34 -2.83 -2.33
C MET A 215 19.14 -2.59 -1.43
N THR A 216 18.48 -1.47 -1.68
CA THR A 216 17.22 -1.10 -1.05
C THR A 216 16.17 -0.87 -2.13
N TRP A 217 15.04 -1.57 -2.01
CA TRP A 217 13.94 -1.56 -2.97
C TRP A 217 12.64 -1.23 -2.26
N LYS A 218 11.77 -0.44 -2.90
CA LYS A 218 10.44 -0.12 -2.40
C LYS A 218 9.38 -0.81 -3.26
N TYR A 219 8.46 -1.53 -2.61
CA TYR A 219 7.36 -2.28 -3.23
C TYR A 219 6.01 -1.80 -2.70
N PRO A 220 4.94 -1.83 -3.51
CA PRO A 220 3.60 -1.66 -2.97
C PRO A 220 3.23 -2.81 -2.02
N VAL A 221 2.56 -2.49 -0.92
CA VAL A 221 1.85 -3.49 -0.11
C VAL A 221 0.46 -3.62 -0.69
N SER A 222 0.07 -4.84 -1.05
CA SER A 222 -1.23 -5.13 -1.63
C SER A 222 -1.98 -6.17 -0.82
N GLY A 223 -3.27 -5.94 -0.59
CA GLY A 223 -4.15 -6.91 0.04
C GLY A 223 -4.54 -8.09 -0.86
N LYS A 224 -5.40 -8.99 -0.35
CA LYS A 224 -5.80 -10.23 -1.02
C LYS A 224 -6.39 -10.04 -2.43
N ASN A 225 -6.95 -8.86 -2.70
CA ASN A 225 -7.56 -8.52 -3.99
C ASN A 225 -6.58 -7.80 -4.94
N GLY A 226 -5.29 -7.69 -4.59
CA GLY A 226 -4.27 -6.99 -5.38
C GLY A 226 -4.38 -5.47 -5.34
N ALA A 227 -5.35 -4.91 -4.61
CA ALA A 227 -5.48 -3.48 -4.38
C ALA A 227 -4.32 -2.97 -3.50
N LEU A 228 -3.85 -1.77 -3.79
CA LEU A 228 -2.85 -1.07 -3.00
C LEU A 228 -3.43 -0.72 -1.63
N ASP A 229 -2.84 -1.28 -0.58
CA ASP A 229 -3.20 -0.97 0.80
C ASP A 229 -2.75 0.45 1.15
N GLY A 230 -3.37 1.06 2.15
CA GLY A 230 -3.07 2.43 2.55
C GLY A 230 -4.20 3.10 3.31
N VAL A 231 -4.10 4.42 3.45
CA VAL A 231 -5.08 5.23 4.18
C VAL A 231 -5.67 6.29 3.26
N TYR A 232 -6.99 6.28 3.13
CA TYR A 232 -7.75 7.37 2.53
C TYR A 232 -8.09 8.40 3.60
N LEU A 233 -7.91 9.67 3.27
CA LEU A 233 -8.03 10.81 4.18
C LEU A 233 -9.00 11.83 3.58
N LEU A 234 -10.01 12.24 4.33
CA LEU A 234 -10.81 13.42 4.00
C LEU A 234 -10.00 14.66 4.39
N LEU A 235 -9.58 15.40 3.38
CA LEU A 235 -8.80 16.62 3.50
C LEU A 235 -9.75 17.81 3.37
N GLU A 236 -9.61 18.79 4.25
CA GLU A 236 -10.46 19.99 4.27
C GLU A 236 -9.65 21.26 4.54
N SER A 237 -9.98 22.36 3.85
CA SER A 237 -9.31 23.65 4.05
C SER A 237 -10.17 24.83 3.61
N ASN A 238 -9.87 26.02 4.11
CA ASN A 238 -10.50 27.26 3.64
C ASN A 238 -9.88 27.81 2.36
N THR A 239 -8.71 27.28 1.96
CA THR A 239 -8.02 27.65 0.72
C THR A 239 -7.90 26.45 -0.21
N SER A 240 -7.84 26.69 -1.52
CA SER A 240 -7.67 25.63 -2.51
C SER A 240 -6.20 25.28 -2.80
N SER A 241 -5.27 26.14 -2.41
CA SER A 241 -3.84 26.03 -2.75
C SER A 241 -3.08 25.00 -1.90
N GLY A 242 -3.61 24.66 -0.73
CA GLY A 242 -2.94 23.78 0.24
C GLY A 242 -3.07 22.28 -0.03
N PHE A 243 -3.91 21.88 -0.99
CA PHE A 243 -4.20 20.47 -1.22
C PHE A 243 -3.08 19.75 -1.98
N PRO A 244 -2.82 18.45 -1.67
CA PRO A 244 -1.90 17.64 -2.46
C PRO A 244 -2.28 17.58 -3.96
N ALA A 245 -1.26 17.42 -4.80
CA ALA A 245 -1.45 17.18 -6.22
C ALA A 245 -2.30 15.92 -6.47
N LEU A 246 -3.12 15.96 -7.54
CA LEU A 246 -3.88 14.81 -8.00
C LEU A 246 -2.91 13.69 -8.42
N ALA A 247 -3.25 12.45 -8.08
CA ALA A 247 -2.50 11.25 -8.42
C ALA A 247 -2.51 10.97 -9.94
#